data_AF-A0A258MEA4-F1
#
_entry.id   AF-A0A258MEA4-F1
#
_cell.length_a   1.000
_cell.length_b   1.000
_cell.length_c   1.000
_cell.angle_alpha   90.00
_cell.angle_beta   90.00
_cell.angle_gamma   90.00
#
_symmetry.space_group_name_H-M   'P 1'
#
loop_
_entity.id
_entity.type
_entity.pdbx_description
1 polymer ?
#
loop_
_entity_poly.entity_id
_entity_poly.type
_entity_poly.pdbx_seq_one_letter_code
_entity_poly.pdbx_strand_id
1 'polypeptide(L)' 'PVMLKGLDSKIKSIEILGNGSKLLHKIVGKISWSSVPGLVYINVPEKKLDQYITVLKLQLEKPIKLYRGKGGL' A
#
# COMPACT_ATOMS: atom_id res chain seq x y z
N PRO A 1 -6.04 1.82 -10.29
CA PRO A 1 -5.59 1.19 -9.03
C PRO A 1 -4.16 1.63 -8.72
N VAL A 2 -3.82 1.91 -7.46
CA VAL A 2 -2.47 2.32 -7.05
C VAL A 2 -1.71 1.10 -6.55
N MET A 3 -0.51 0.85 -7.09
CA MET A 3 0.35 -0.25 -6.67
C MET A 3 1.52 0.27 -5.85
N LEU A 4 1.72 -0.30 -4.67
CA LEU A 4 2.83 -0.02 -3.78
C LEU A 4 3.77 -1.23 -3.72
N LYS A 5 5.02 -1.01 -4.12
CA LYS A 5 6.09 -2.03 -4.16
C LYS A 5 7.04 -1.87 -2.98
N GLY A 6 7.54 -2.98 -2.46
CA GLY A 6 8.61 -3.00 -1.46
C GLY A 6 8.19 -2.64 -0.04
N LEU A 7 6.90 -2.54 0.26
CA LEU A 7 6.43 -2.32 1.64
C LEU A 7 6.49 -3.64 2.42
N ASP A 8 7.32 -3.69 3.47
CA ASP A 8 7.45 -4.85 4.39
C ASP A 8 6.75 -4.61 5.74
N SER A 9 6.18 -3.41 5.95
CA SER A 9 5.37 -3.11 7.13
C SER A 9 3.90 -3.41 6.89
N LYS A 10 3.23 -3.95 7.91
CA LYS A 10 1.78 -4.19 7.88
C LYS A 10 1.00 -2.87 7.91
N ILE A 11 0.07 -2.73 6.97
CA ILE A 11 -0.81 -1.57 6.86
C ILE A 11 -1.98 -1.74 7.82
N LYS A 12 -2.16 -0.77 8.71
CA LYS A 12 -3.28 -0.68 9.64
C LYS A 12 -4.51 -0.05 8.98
N SER A 13 -4.32 1.04 8.25
CA SER A 13 -5.38 1.74 7.51
C SER A 13 -4.81 2.54 6.36
N ILE A 14 -5.66 2.79 5.36
CA ILE A 14 -5.37 3.67 4.22
C ILE A 14 -6.54 4.62 4.07
N GLU A 15 -6.25 5.90 3.92
CA GLU A 15 -7.27 6.94 3.72
C GLU A 15 -6.81 7.99 2.71
N ILE A 16 -7.76 8.58 2.00
CA ILE A 16 -7.50 9.76 1.17
C ILE A 16 -7.39 10.97 2.09
N LEU A 17 -6.28 11.69 2.02
CA LEU A 17 -6.03 12.82 2.93
C LEU A 17 -7.00 13.99 2.69
N GLY A 18 -7.38 14.24 1.44
CA GLY A 18 -8.26 15.36 1.07
C GLY A 18 -9.70 15.23 1.59
N ASN A 19 -10.22 14.00 1.74
CA ASN A 19 -11.63 13.77 2.11
C ASN A 19 -11.86 12.75 3.24
N GLY A 20 -10.80 12.13 3.80
CA GLY A 20 -10.88 11.18 4.90
C GLY A 20 -11.47 9.80 4.53
N SER A 21 -11.72 9.53 3.25
CA SER A 21 -12.29 8.25 2.84
C SER A 21 -11.32 7.10 3.06
N LYS A 22 -11.76 6.08 3.82
CA LYS A 22 -11.02 4.83 4.00
C LYS A 22 -11.01 4.01 2.72
N LEU A 23 -9.87 3.40 2.42
CA LEU A 23 -9.64 2.58 1.24
C LEU A 23 -9.31 1.13 1.64
N LEU A 24 -9.68 0.21 0.78
CA LEU A 24 -9.30 -1.20 0.89
C LEU A 24 -8.03 -1.46 0.09
N HIS A 25 -7.22 -2.40 0.58
CA HIS A 25 -6.05 -2.89 -0.12
C HIS A 25 -6.05 -4.41 -0.20
N LYS A 26 -5.35 -4.93 -1.20
CA LYS A 26 -5.11 -6.36 -1.40
C LYS A 26 -3.62 -6.60 -1.56
N ILE A 27 -3.11 -7.64 -0.90
CA ILE A 27 -1.73 -8.11 -1.06
C ILE A 27 -1.76 -9.29 -2.05
N VAL A 28 -0.92 -9.23 -3.07
CA VAL A 28 -0.82 -10.25 -4.12
C VAL A 28 0.63 -10.74 -4.23
N GLY A 29 0.82 -12.04 -4.45
CA GLY A 29 2.15 -12.63 -4.67
C GLY A 29 3.03 -12.77 -3.42
N LYS A 30 2.48 -12.56 -2.22
CA LYS A 30 3.18 -12.88 -0.97
C LYS A 30 3.15 -14.39 -0.74
N ILE A 31 4.31 -15.00 -0.56
CA ILE A 31 4.46 -16.41 -0.19
C ILE A 31 4.91 -16.47 1.27
N SER A 32 4.35 -17.37 2.08
CA SER A 32 4.55 -17.38 3.55
C SER A 32 6.01 -17.56 3.99
N TRP A 33 6.80 -18.30 3.20
CA TRP A 33 8.21 -18.60 3.49
C TRP A 33 9.21 -17.61 2.86
N SER A 34 8.74 -16.67 2.04
CA SER A 34 9.64 -15.73 1.35
C SER A 34 9.79 -14.43 2.14
N SER A 35 11.02 -13.93 2.24
CA SER A 35 11.31 -12.58 2.76
C SER A 35 10.97 -11.48 1.76
N VAL A 36 10.59 -11.83 0.53
CA VAL A 36 10.14 -10.86 -0.49
C VAL A 36 8.69 -10.48 -0.18
N PRO A 37 8.39 -9.19 0.08
CA PRO A 37 7.02 -8.76 0.33
C PRO A 37 6.17 -8.88 -0.93
N GLY A 38 4.89 -9.18 -0.74
CA GLY A 38 3.91 -9.12 -1.82
C GLY A 38 3.66 -7.70 -2.32
N LEU A 39 3.03 -7.60 -3.47
CA LEU A 39 2.58 -6.35 -4.06
C LEU A 39 1.30 -5.89 -3.37
N VAL A 40 1.29 -4.64 -2.91
CA VAL A 40 0.10 -4.02 -2.33
C VAL A 40 -0.64 -3.26 -3.43
N TYR A 41 -1.90 -3.62 -3.65
CA TYR A 41 -2.81 -2.91 -4.53
C TYR A 41 -3.86 -2.18 -3.71
N ILE A 42 -4.00 -0.88 -3.95
CA ILE A 42 -4.95 0.00 -3.27
C ILE A 42 -6.02 0.38 -4.29
N ASN A 43 -7.28 0.12 -3.95
CA ASN A 43 -8.41 0.50 -4.78
C ASN A 43 -8.85 1.93 -4.44
N VAL A 44 -8.65 2.86 -5.36
CA VAL A 44 -9.07 4.27 -5.24
C VAL A 44 -10.21 4.51 -6.23
N PRO A 45 -11.45 4.73 -5.78
CA PRO A 45 -12.57 5.02 -6.67
C PRO A 45 -12.36 6.37 -7.38
N GLU A 46 -12.63 6.43 -8.69
CA GLU A 46 -12.45 7.66 -9.49
C GLU A 46 -13.26 8.85 -8.95
N LYS A 47 -14.45 8.58 -8.41
CA LYS A 47 -15.33 9.58 -7.78
C LYS A 47 -14.74 10.27 -6.55
N LYS A 48 -13.64 9.74 -6.00
CA LYS A 48 -13.00 10.25 -4.78
C LYS A 48 -11.63 10.86 -5.03
N LEU A 49 -11.23 10.98 -6.30
CA LEU A 49 -9.98 11.62 -6.69
C LEU A 49 -10.10 13.14 -6.53
N ASP A 50 -9.04 13.75 -6.02
CA ASP A 50 -8.89 15.20 -5.98
C ASP A 50 -8.57 15.72 -7.40
N GLN A 51 -8.95 16.97 -7.70
CA GLN A 51 -8.85 17.56 -9.04
C GLN A 51 -7.43 17.53 -9.64
N TYR A 52 -6.41 17.69 -8.80
CA TYR A 52 -5.03 17.80 -9.25
C TYR A 52 -4.16 16.63 -8.76
N ILE A 53 -4.17 16.39 -7.45
CA ILE A 53 -3.32 15.37 -6.81
C ILE A 53 -4.10 14.74 -5.68
N THR A 54 -4.27 13.42 -5.72
CA THR A 54 -4.83 12.64 -4.62
C THR A 54 -3.72 12.15 -3.71
N VAL A 55 -3.75 12.54 -2.44
CA VAL A 55 -2.76 12.09 -1.45
C VAL A 55 -3.35 10.96 -0.62
N LEU A 56 -2.60 9.85 -0.52
CA LEU A 56 -2.98 8.70 0.29
C LEU A 56 -2.15 8.67 1.57
N LYS A 57 -2.81 8.66 2.73
CA LYS A 57 -2.19 8.45 4.03
C LYS A 57 -2.26 6.98 4.39
N LEU A 58 -1.10 6.38 4.64
CA LEU A 58 -0.96 4.99 5.09
C LEU A 58 -0.53 5.00 6.55
N GLN A 59 -1.35 4.41 7.42
CA GLN A 59 -0.97 4.15 8.80
C GLN A 59 -0.41 2.74 8.90
N LEU A 60 0.81 2.62 9.41
CA LEU A 60 1.50 1.34 9.60
C LEU A 60 1.44 0.92 11.07
N GLU A 61 1.45 -0.39 11.33
CA GLU A 61 1.48 -0.91 12.71
C GLU A 61 2.84 -0.70 13.39
N LYS A 62 3.90 -0.53 12.60
CA LYS A 62 5.28 -0.33 13.04
C LYS A 62 5.94 0.74 12.16
N PRO A 63 7.11 1.28 12.55
CA PRO A 63 7.89 2.15 11.67
C PRO A 63 8.06 1.55 10.27
N ILE A 64 8.18 2.43 9.28
CA ILE A 64 8.28 2.01 7.88
C ILE A 64 9.51 1.14 7.67
N LYS A 65 9.28 -0.06 7.13
CA LYS A 65 10.31 -0.99 6.70
C LYS A 65 10.13 -1.24 5.21
N LEU A 66 11.18 -0.95 4.46
CA LEU A 66 11.21 -1.11 3.02
C LEU A 66 12.10 -2.30 2.67
N TYR A 67 11.56 -3.22 1.87
CA TYR A 67 12.35 -4.24 1.23
C TYR A 67 13.15 -3.61 0.09
N ARG A 68 14.48 -3.67 0.21
CA ARG A 68 15.45 -3.17 -0.78
C ARG A 68 16.26 -4.29 -1.45
N GLY A 69 15.88 -5.55 -1.21
CA GLY A 69 16.57 -6.70 -1.80
C GLY A 69 16.29 -6.84 -3.30
N LYS A 70 17.08 -7.69 -3.96
CA LYS A 70 16.77 -8.20 -5.30
C LYS A 70 15.80 -9.37 -5.17
N GLY A 71 14.77 -9.40 -6.02
CA GLY A 71 13.81 -10.49 -6.03
C GLY A 71 14.47 -11.79 -6.52
N GLY A 72 14.36 -12.85 -5.71
CA GLY A 72 14.82 -14.20 -6.04
C GLY A 72 16.34 -14.42 -5.94
N LEU A 73 16.71 -15.62 -5.50
CA LEU A 73 17.96 -16.30 -5.93
C LEU A 73 17.86 -16.61 -7.42
#